data_AF-A0A926AKW8-F1
#
_entry.id   AF-A0A926AKW8-F1
#
_cell.length_a   1.000
_cell.length_b   1.000
_cell.length_c   1.000
_cell.angle_alpha   90.00
_cell.angle_beta   90.00
_cell.angle_gamma   90.00
#
_symmetry.space_group_name_H-M   'P 1'
#
loop_
_entity.id
_entity.type
_entity.pdbx_description
1 polymer ?
#
loop_
_entity_poly.entity_id
_entity_poly.type
_entity_poly.pdbx_seq_one_letter_code
_entity_poly.pdbx_strand_id
1 'polypeptide(L)'
;MCSLAGLYSPPEAHADTIAYWDFNTASTAPTSFNSNLGAVPSLSVIGGVTSNFATGSGSGDPTQPGQGFNTLSYPAQGSGNKSGGVQFNLNTSNFDVSNFTFDWRSSNSSSRWMAWQYTLNGTSWLDGGSFSSSGGDQWNNGKTVDLSGIAAADNNANFGLRLVAMFSPDGFTQVTAPNQTFGPNAGYRAANVDDRAYASTSTWRFDSVTLNGTYNDVAFSPANLTWNSSSGNWDTNGTNKPWLNPSAVASPFAQAGGKGDNVAFNNPAPNSVVTVQAGGVTPNSTTVTNSATLTFTGGAIGGTGGLVKNGIGRLILANGNTFTSANSPSSINGGVVETRANNGLGGGTVSIGNAIWTSTTTAQTANNLVNLTGPVTFQTDTSLTINNGLSGSGVVTKTGAATLGIAGVSSNAGSINLTAGTTRLDSMGALGGLFATGVTGSTININTATLVMNATGSSSGGLDVRLSDNVTLNNGTISRNQLTAGLGPNPTNGDSELSSYANGIVVGGTFTVSGNSTIANLETRTAGSSDIAGGGGSNNAMVVRMPVLVTSG
;
A
#
# COMPACT_ATOMS: atom_id res chain seq x y z
N MET A 1 -19.64 -29.73 39.60
CA MET A 1 -18.37 -29.07 39.97
C MET A 1 -17.26 -29.67 39.13
N CYS A 2 -16.72 -28.87 38.19
CA CYS A 2 -15.31 -28.84 37.76
C CYS A 2 -15.29 -27.91 36.52
N SER A 3 -15.08 -26.63 36.76
CA SER A 3 -14.78 -25.66 35.71
C SER A 3 -13.32 -25.80 35.32
N LEU A 4 -13.07 -26.12 34.06
CA LEU A 4 -11.74 -26.11 33.46
C LEU A 4 -11.33 -24.65 33.28
N ALA A 5 -10.63 -24.09 34.27
CA ALA A 5 -9.94 -22.82 34.13
C ALA A 5 -8.72 -23.05 33.23
N GLY A 6 -8.85 -22.72 31.94
CA GLY A 6 -7.69 -22.61 31.06
C GLY A 6 -6.80 -21.50 31.60
N LEU A 7 -5.61 -21.88 32.07
CA LEU A 7 -4.51 -20.95 32.28
C LEU A 7 -4.23 -20.28 30.93
N TYR A 8 -4.69 -19.03 30.78
CA TYR A 8 -4.20 -18.14 29.75
C TYR A 8 -2.78 -17.76 30.17
N SER A 9 -1.78 -18.50 29.70
CA SER A 9 -0.43 -17.95 29.67
C SER A 9 -0.48 -16.71 28.78
N PRO A 10 -0.09 -15.52 29.26
CA PRO A 10 0.08 -14.39 28.37
C PRO A 10 1.10 -14.80 27.29
N PRO A 11 0.92 -14.38 26.03
CA PRO A 11 1.95 -14.58 25.03
C PRO A 11 3.26 -14.01 25.58
N GLU A 12 4.35 -14.78 25.50
CA GLU A 12 5.68 -14.24 25.72
C GLU A 12 5.81 -12.99 24.84
N ALA A 13 6.23 -11.88 25.43
CA ALA A 13 6.37 -10.61 24.73
C ALA A 13 7.49 -10.75 23.68
N HIS A 14 7.11 -11.14 22.47
CA HIS A 14 7.96 -10.96 21.31
C HIS A 14 7.96 -9.47 20.97
N ALA A 15 9.15 -8.88 20.81
CA ALA A 15 9.25 -7.51 20.31
C ALA A 15 8.64 -7.44 18.90
N ASP A 16 7.67 -6.56 18.70
CA ASP A 16 7.13 -6.17 17.41
C ASP A 16 8.21 -5.45 16.58
N THR A 17 8.20 -5.69 15.27
CA THR A 17 8.97 -4.87 14.33
C THR A 17 8.26 -3.53 14.13
N ILE A 18 8.92 -2.45 14.54
CA ILE A 18 8.42 -1.08 14.38
C ILE A 18 8.69 -0.59 12.96
N ALA A 19 9.90 -0.83 12.44
CA ALA A 19 10.31 -0.43 11.10
C ALA A 19 11.39 -1.38 10.57
N TYR A 20 11.36 -1.66 9.26
CA TYR A 20 12.26 -2.57 8.59
C TYR A 20 12.68 -2.03 7.22
N TRP A 21 13.96 -2.17 6.89
CA TRP A 21 14.54 -1.87 5.58
C TRP A 21 15.35 -3.08 5.09
N ASP A 22 14.93 -3.64 3.96
CA ASP A 22 15.64 -4.68 3.20
C ASP A 22 16.39 -4.15 1.98
N PHE A 23 16.10 -2.91 1.56
CA PHE A 23 16.70 -2.22 0.40
C PHE A 23 16.60 -2.93 -0.96
N ASN A 24 15.91 -4.06 -1.08
CA ASN A 24 15.79 -4.87 -2.31
C ASN A 24 15.09 -4.17 -3.48
N THR A 25 14.47 -3.02 -3.22
CA THR A 25 13.80 -2.16 -4.21
C THR A 25 14.57 -0.87 -4.52
N ALA A 26 15.83 -0.76 -4.08
CA ALA A 26 16.66 0.43 -4.21
C ALA A 26 15.98 1.71 -3.67
N SER A 27 15.36 1.61 -2.49
CA SER A 27 14.62 2.69 -1.83
C SER A 27 15.19 3.02 -0.45
N THR A 28 15.14 4.30 -0.06
CA THR A 28 15.46 4.74 1.31
C THR A 28 14.23 4.78 2.23
N ALA A 29 13.03 4.58 1.68
CA ALA A 29 11.83 4.37 2.48
C ALA A 29 11.85 2.98 3.14
N PRO A 30 11.28 2.81 4.34
CA PRO A 30 11.15 1.49 4.96
C PRO A 30 10.36 0.54 4.07
N THR A 31 10.81 -0.70 3.99
CA THR A 31 10.12 -1.82 3.32
C THR A 31 8.80 -2.11 4.02
N SER A 32 8.79 -2.06 5.36
CA SER A 32 7.59 -2.14 6.18
C SER A 32 7.76 -1.36 7.48
N PHE A 33 6.65 -0.88 8.04
CA PHE A 33 6.61 -0.23 9.34
C PHE A 33 5.25 -0.45 10.00
N ASN A 34 5.19 -0.32 11.33
CA ASN A 34 3.95 -0.52 12.07
C ASN A 34 2.97 0.64 11.82
N SER A 35 1.72 0.29 11.49
CA SER A 35 0.68 1.26 11.14
C SER A 35 0.27 2.20 12.29
N ASN A 36 0.63 1.86 13.53
CA ASN A 36 0.31 2.67 14.71
C ASN A 36 1.32 3.82 14.96
N LEU A 37 2.33 3.97 14.09
CA LEU A 37 3.28 5.08 14.15
C LEU A 37 2.64 6.41 13.77
N GLY A 38 3.02 7.48 14.49
CA GLY A 38 2.55 8.84 14.20
C GLY A 38 3.17 9.48 12.95
N ALA A 39 4.26 8.92 12.43
CA ALA A 39 4.89 9.33 11.18
C ALA A 39 5.72 8.18 10.59
N VAL A 40 5.91 8.20 9.26
CA VAL A 40 6.74 7.20 8.58
C VAL A 40 8.22 7.43 8.92
N PRO A 41 8.96 6.40 9.37
CA PRO A 41 10.40 6.48 9.59
C PRO A 41 11.17 6.84 8.31
N SER A 42 12.31 7.53 8.45
CA SER A 42 13.12 7.95 7.30
C SER A 42 14.61 7.72 7.51
N LEU A 43 15.31 7.47 6.41
CA LEU A 43 16.76 7.28 6.32
C LEU A 43 17.39 8.36 5.44
N SER A 44 18.51 8.91 5.88
CA SER A 44 19.35 9.84 5.13
C SER A 44 20.85 9.65 5.43
N VAL A 45 21.71 10.20 4.58
CA VAL A 45 23.16 10.28 4.82
C VAL A 45 23.55 11.64 5.40
N ILE A 46 24.62 11.69 6.20
CA ILE A 46 25.09 12.89 6.89
C ILE A 46 26.61 13.07 6.77
N GLY A 47 27.09 14.29 7.02
CA GLY A 47 28.53 14.59 7.13
C GLY A 47 29.31 14.50 5.82
N GLY A 48 28.66 14.79 4.70
CA GLY A 48 29.27 14.74 3.36
C GLY A 48 29.27 13.35 2.71
N VAL A 49 28.78 12.32 3.42
CA VAL A 49 28.57 10.97 2.87
C VAL A 49 27.55 11.02 1.75
N THR A 50 27.80 10.25 0.69
CA THR A 50 26.87 10.00 -0.41
C THR A 50 26.43 8.54 -0.41
N SER A 51 25.36 8.21 -1.14
CA SER A 51 24.83 6.85 -1.19
C SER A 51 24.39 6.40 -2.58
N ASN A 52 24.35 5.09 -2.77
CA ASN A 52 23.73 4.37 -3.87
C ASN A 52 23.27 2.99 -3.35
N PHE A 53 22.82 2.11 -4.24
CA PHE A 53 22.47 0.72 -3.92
C PHE A 53 23.42 -0.24 -4.64
N ALA A 54 23.81 -1.32 -3.96
CA ALA A 54 24.72 -2.31 -4.51
C ALA A 54 24.21 -3.73 -4.24
N THR A 55 24.26 -4.58 -5.25
CA THR A 55 23.91 -6.00 -5.11
C THR A 55 24.97 -6.75 -4.30
N GLY A 56 24.54 -7.82 -3.62
CA GLY A 56 25.46 -8.66 -2.86
C GLY A 56 24.80 -9.89 -2.29
N SER A 57 25.63 -10.77 -1.73
CA SER A 57 25.18 -11.90 -0.93
C SER A 57 25.89 -11.96 0.42
N GLY A 58 25.23 -12.56 1.40
CA GLY A 58 25.81 -12.86 2.71
C GLY A 58 25.34 -11.98 3.87
N SER A 59 24.43 -11.04 3.63
CA SER A 59 23.61 -10.44 4.70
C SER A 59 22.62 -11.49 5.25
N GLY A 60 21.97 -11.17 6.36
CA GLY A 60 20.87 -11.92 6.95
C GLY A 60 19.54 -11.75 6.21
N ASP A 61 19.48 -10.94 5.14
CA ASP A 61 18.29 -10.79 4.30
C ASP A 61 17.92 -12.15 3.65
N PRO A 62 16.66 -12.60 3.74
CA PRO A 62 16.19 -13.80 3.06
C PRO A 62 16.36 -13.79 1.54
N THR A 63 16.38 -12.62 0.90
CA THR A 63 16.50 -12.45 -0.55
C THR A 63 17.98 -12.39 -0.93
N GLN A 64 18.47 -13.43 -1.63
CA GLN A 64 19.88 -13.52 -2.01
C GLN A 64 20.08 -14.00 -3.47
N PRO A 65 20.83 -13.27 -4.32
CA PRO A 65 21.47 -11.98 -4.05
C PRO A 65 20.45 -10.84 -3.92
N GLY A 66 20.52 -10.09 -2.82
CA GLY A 66 19.70 -8.90 -2.56
C GLY A 66 20.42 -7.60 -2.93
N GLN A 67 19.84 -6.47 -2.53
CA GLN A 67 20.46 -5.16 -2.61
C GLN A 67 20.67 -4.57 -1.21
N GLY A 68 21.81 -3.91 -0.97
CA GLY A 68 22.06 -3.17 0.26
C GLY A 68 22.23 -1.68 0.03
N PHE A 69 21.97 -0.88 1.07
CA PHE A 69 22.22 0.55 1.07
C PHE A 69 23.71 0.82 1.20
N ASN A 70 24.35 1.26 0.12
CA ASN A 70 25.80 1.47 0.05
C ASN A 70 26.14 2.95 0.20
N THR A 71 27.02 3.26 1.15
CA THR A 71 27.48 4.61 1.48
C THR A 71 28.95 4.79 1.14
N LEU A 72 29.33 6.00 0.77
CA LEU A 72 30.68 6.35 0.34
C LEU A 72 30.99 7.84 0.62
N SER A 73 32.21 8.29 0.31
CA SER A 73 32.65 9.68 0.51
C SER A 73 32.73 10.07 2.00
N TYR A 74 33.29 9.19 2.82
CA TYR A 74 33.48 9.42 4.24
C TYR A 74 34.55 10.50 4.53
N PRO A 75 34.57 11.10 5.73
CA PRO A 75 35.53 12.14 6.10
C PRO A 75 37.00 11.75 5.86
N ALA A 76 37.85 12.75 5.60
CA ALA A 76 39.27 12.53 5.37
C ALA A 76 39.99 11.97 6.60
N GLN A 77 41.08 11.23 6.39
CA GLN A 77 41.89 10.65 7.46
C GLN A 77 42.25 11.68 8.53
N GLY A 78 42.02 11.35 9.80
CA GLY A 78 42.36 12.24 10.93
C GLY A 78 41.41 13.44 11.12
N SER A 79 40.29 13.51 10.39
CA SER A 79 39.29 14.57 10.54
C SER A 79 37.85 14.02 10.61
N GLY A 80 36.92 14.83 11.13
CA GLY A 80 35.48 14.50 11.09
C GLY A 80 35.06 13.28 11.92
N ASN A 81 35.73 13.02 13.05
CA ASN A 81 35.40 11.89 13.92
C ASN A 81 33.91 11.90 14.29
N LYS A 82 33.21 10.77 14.08
CA LYS A 82 31.78 10.60 14.38
C LYS A 82 30.85 11.58 13.65
N SER A 83 31.27 12.16 12.52
CA SER A 83 30.44 13.16 11.81
C SER A 83 29.79 12.63 10.53
N GLY A 84 30.35 11.59 9.89
CA GLY A 84 29.87 11.06 8.61
C GLY A 84 29.27 9.65 8.72
N GLY A 85 28.09 9.45 8.14
CA GLY A 85 27.40 8.15 8.16
C GLY A 85 25.93 8.24 7.74
N VAL A 86 25.10 7.42 8.38
CA VAL A 86 23.65 7.37 8.15
C VAL A 86 22.86 7.84 9.36
N GLN A 87 21.70 8.45 9.12
CA GLN A 87 20.75 8.92 10.12
C GLN A 87 19.37 8.35 9.85
N PHE A 88 18.77 7.78 10.88
CA PHE A 88 17.40 7.31 10.95
C PHE A 88 16.59 8.25 11.84
N ASN A 89 15.53 8.84 11.31
CA ASN A 89 14.50 9.51 12.12
C ASN A 89 13.35 8.52 12.29
N LEU A 90 13.09 8.11 13.53
CA LEU A 90 12.37 6.87 13.77
C LEU A 90 10.92 7.08 14.26
N ASN A 91 10.65 8.12 15.06
CA ASN A 91 9.36 8.35 15.73
C ASN A 91 8.85 7.09 16.46
N THR A 92 8.92 7.09 17.78
CA THR A 92 8.55 5.91 18.59
C THR A 92 7.25 6.13 19.36
N SER A 93 6.42 7.09 18.95
CA SER A 93 5.12 7.35 19.59
C SER A 93 4.28 6.06 19.68
N ASN A 94 3.76 5.77 20.88
CA ASN A 94 3.03 4.55 21.22
C ASN A 94 3.86 3.25 21.25
N PHE A 95 5.18 3.31 21.31
CA PHE A 95 6.03 2.12 21.43
C PHE A 95 7.04 2.27 22.56
N ASP A 96 7.28 1.15 23.26
CA ASP A 96 8.49 0.96 24.06
C ASP A 96 9.54 0.29 23.16
N VAL A 97 10.65 0.97 22.88
CA VAL A 97 11.70 0.45 22.01
C VAL A 97 12.60 -0.53 22.75
N SER A 98 12.98 -1.61 22.06
CA SER A 98 13.83 -2.66 22.63
C SER A 98 15.25 -2.61 22.06
N ASN A 99 15.39 -2.66 20.74
CA ASN A 99 16.69 -2.66 20.08
C ASN A 99 16.61 -2.19 18.63
N PHE A 100 17.77 -1.83 18.08
CA PHE A 100 17.95 -1.52 16.68
C PHE A 100 19.00 -2.46 16.10
N THR A 101 18.61 -3.32 15.16
CA THR A 101 19.48 -4.31 14.52
C THR A 101 19.79 -3.95 13.09
N PHE A 102 20.97 -4.33 12.61
CA PHE A 102 21.36 -4.15 11.21
C PHE A 102 22.50 -5.09 10.84
N ASP A 103 22.61 -5.37 9.56
CA ASP A 103 23.78 -6.01 8.97
C ASP A 103 24.69 -4.95 8.38
N TRP A 104 26.00 -5.12 8.57
CA TRP A 104 26.97 -4.13 8.14
C TRP A 104 28.16 -4.77 7.44
N ARG A 105 28.43 -4.32 6.22
CA ARG A 105 29.61 -4.69 5.45
C ARG A 105 30.54 -3.49 5.31
N SER A 106 31.81 -3.73 5.59
CA SER A 106 32.90 -2.77 5.35
C SER A 106 33.65 -3.15 4.08
N SER A 107 34.12 -2.18 3.29
CA SER A 107 35.13 -2.43 2.26
C SER A 107 36.53 -2.50 2.88
N ASN A 108 37.53 -3.01 2.15
CA ASN A 108 38.89 -3.20 2.72
C ASN A 108 39.49 -1.94 3.35
N SER A 109 39.31 -0.78 2.73
CA SER A 109 39.89 0.49 3.14
C SER A 109 38.92 1.41 3.89
N SER A 110 37.71 0.94 4.23
CA SER A 110 36.78 1.73 5.06
C SER A 110 37.16 1.72 6.52
N SER A 111 36.61 2.66 7.30
CA SER A 111 36.80 2.62 8.74
C SER A 111 36.33 1.27 9.29
N ARG A 112 37.17 0.66 10.13
CA ARG A 112 36.85 -0.53 10.91
C ARG A 112 35.85 -0.22 12.01
N TRP A 113 35.82 1.02 12.47
CA TRP A 113 35.11 1.42 13.67
C TRP A 113 33.94 2.32 13.34
N MET A 114 32.83 2.02 14.01
CA MET A 114 31.57 2.74 13.92
C MET A 114 31.10 3.12 15.31
N ALA A 115 30.71 4.36 15.50
CA ALA A 115 29.94 4.78 16.66
C ALA A 115 28.45 4.79 16.30
N TRP A 116 27.61 4.44 17.27
CA TRP A 116 26.19 4.74 17.18
C TRP A 116 25.84 5.90 18.12
N GLN A 117 25.00 6.79 17.64
CA GLN A 117 24.52 7.96 18.37
C GLN A 117 23.00 7.98 18.35
N TYR A 118 22.38 8.64 19.32
CA TYR A 118 20.93 8.80 19.36
C TYR A 118 20.55 10.22 19.75
N THR A 119 19.33 10.61 19.40
CA THR A 119 18.73 11.87 19.81
C THR A 119 17.36 11.62 20.42
N LEU A 120 17.02 12.39 21.44
CA LEU A 120 15.72 12.36 22.11
C LEU A 120 14.85 13.58 21.77
N ASN A 121 15.43 14.56 21.06
CA ASN A 121 14.81 15.85 20.75
C ASN A 121 15.00 16.26 19.28
N GLY A 122 15.49 15.35 18.43
CA GLY A 122 15.74 15.57 17.01
C GLY A 122 16.95 16.45 16.66
N THR A 123 17.64 17.05 17.65
CA THR A 123 18.68 18.07 17.38
C THR A 123 19.99 17.83 18.11
N SER A 124 19.93 17.38 19.37
CA SER A 124 21.10 17.07 20.20
C SER A 124 21.40 15.58 20.15
N TRP A 125 22.65 15.22 19.86
CA TRP A 125 23.07 13.84 19.63
C TRP A 125 24.02 13.36 20.73
N LEU A 126 23.73 12.19 21.28
CA LEU A 126 24.49 11.54 22.35
C LEU A 126 25.17 10.28 21.80
N ASP A 127 26.40 10.02 22.22
CA ASP A 127 27.09 8.77 21.90
C ASP A 127 26.51 7.62 22.73
N GLY A 128 26.12 6.52 22.08
CA GLY A 128 25.58 5.34 22.75
C GLY A 128 26.57 4.18 22.87
N GLY A 129 27.52 4.08 21.95
CA GLY A 129 28.52 3.00 21.96
C GLY A 129 29.21 2.86 20.61
N SER A 130 29.90 1.72 20.41
CA SER A 130 30.65 1.47 19.18
C SER A 130 30.67 0.01 18.78
N PHE A 131 30.93 -0.22 17.49
CA PHE A 131 31.13 -1.53 16.88
C PHE A 131 32.44 -1.53 16.09
N SER A 132 33.01 -2.72 15.90
CA SER A 132 34.10 -2.97 14.96
C SER A 132 33.69 -3.99 13.91
N SER A 133 34.23 -3.82 12.70
CA SER A 133 34.18 -4.84 11.65
C SER A 133 35.23 -5.92 11.93
N SER A 134 34.87 -7.20 11.75
CA SER A 134 35.80 -8.33 11.86
C SER A 134 36.82 -8.38 10.71
N GLY A 135 36.53 -7.71 9.59
CA GLY A 135 37.40 -7.67 8.42
C GLY A 135 36.87 -6.76 7.32
N GLY A 136 37.66 -6.63 6.26
CA GLY A 136 37.24 -5.99 5.02
C GLY A 136 36.47 -6.96 4.13
N ASP A 137 35.53 -6.43 3.38
CA ASP A 137 34.71 -7.14 2.39
C ASP A 137 33.83 -8.29 2.93
N GLN A 138 33.59 -8.31 4.24
CA GLN A 138 32.77 -9.28 4.94
C GLN A 138 31.54 -8.63 5.56
N TRP A 139 30.42 -9.35 5.56
CA TRP A 139 29.22 -8.96 6.28
C TRP A 139 29.36 -9.28 7.77
N ASN A 140 29.03 -8.30 8.60
CA ASN A 140 28.89 -8.44 10.03
C ASN A 140 27.40 -8.41 10.35
N ASN A 141 26.78 -9.59 10.40
CA ASN A 141 25.33 -9.69 10.56
C ASN A 141 24.89 -9.52 12.01
N GLY A 142 23.66 -9.04 12.20
CA GLY A 142 23.00 -8.95 13.50
C GLY A 142 23.72 -8.04 14.49
N LYS A 143 24.26 -6.90 14.04
CA LYS A 143 24.73 -5.87 14.98
C LYS A 143 23.52 -5.29 15.69
N THR A 144 23.56 -5.27 17.02
CA THR A 144 22.44 -4.86 17.86
C THR A 144 22.83 -3.68 18.73
N VAL A 145 22.09 -2.59 18.61
CA VAL A 145 22.04 -1.51 19.59
C VAL A 145 20.93 -1.84 20.59
N ASP A 146 21.30 -2.01 21.86
CA ASP A 146 20.32 -2.14 22.95
C ASP A 146 19.77 -0.77 23.31
N LEU A 147 18.44 -0.61 23.19
CA LEU A 147 17.73 0.64 23.48
C LEU A 147 16.94 0.57 24.79
N SER A 148 16.81 -0.62 25.40
CA SER A 148 15.97 -0.85 26.59
C SER A 148 16.39 -0.02 27.81
N GLY A 149 17.66 0.43 27.85
CA GLY A 149 18.17 1.33 28.89
C GLY A 149 17.88 2.82 28.66
N ILE A 150 17.23 3.19 27.55
CA ILE A 150 16.98 4.59 27.16
C ILE A 150 15.47 4.87 27.23
N ALA A 151 14.92 4.95 28.44
CA ALA A 151 13.48 5.14 28.65
C ALA A 151 12.88 6.37 27.92
N ALA A 152 13.67 7.41 27.67
CA ALA A 152 13.21 8.59 26.92
C ALA A 152 13.13 8.37 25.40
N ALA A 153 13.62 7.24 24.89
CA ALA A 153 13.41 6.80 23.52
C ALA A 153 12.03 6.17 23.32
N ASP A 154 11.37 5.73 24.39
CA ASP A 154 9.99 5.22 24.35
C ASP A 154 9.00 6.37 24.13
N ASN A 155 7.94 6.10 23.37
CA ASN A 155 6.86 7.03 23.11
C ASN A 155 7.32 8.45 22.69
N ASN A 156 8.32 8.52 21.79
CA ASN A 156 9.00 9.78 21.46
C ASN A 156 9.00 10.07 19.95
N ALA A 157 8.18 11.05 19.56
CA ALA A 157 8.06 11.49 18.16
C ALA A 157 9.37 12.03 17.55
N ASN A 158 10.32 12.48 18.38
CA ASN A 158 11.59 13.07 17.96
C ASN A 158 12.79 12.13 18.09
N PHE A 159 12.55 10.86 18.41
CA PHE A 159 13.62 9.88 18.52
C PHE A 159 14.31 9.62 17.17
N GLY A 160 15.63 9.53 17.19
CA GLY A 160 16.44 9.19 16.02
C GLY A 160 17.77 8.54 16.40
N LEU A 161 18.36 7.83 15.43
CA LEU A 161 19.60 7.07 15.58
C LEU A 161 20.56 7.38 14.42
N ARG A 162 21.86 7.45 14.70
CA ARG A 162 22.92 7.61 13.70
C ARG A 162 23.93 6.48 13.82
N LEU A 163 24.44 6.03 12.69
CA LEU A 163 25.58 5.13 12.59
C LEU A 163 26.68 5.86 11.82
N VAL A 164 27.78 6.19 12.49
CA VAL A 164 28.82 7.09 11.97
C VAL A 164 30.21 6.48 12.07
N ALA A 165 31.07 6.79 11.09
CA ALA A 165 32.48 6.41 11.14
C ALA A 165 33.17 7.09 12.33
N MET A 166 33.93 6.31 13.10
CA MET A 166 34.72 6.84 14.21
C MET A 166 36.20 6.49 14.06
N PHE A 167 37.05 7.31 14.68
CA PHE A 167 38.46 7.00 14.84
C PHE A 167 38.65 5.74 15.68
N SER A 168 39.76 5.04 15.42
CA SER A 168 40.12 3.84 16.19
C SER A 168 40.32 4.20 17.66
N PRO A 169 39.67 3.50 18.61
CA PRO A 169 39.92 3.68 20.04
C PRO A 169 41.34 3.24 20.41
N ASP A 170 41.93 2.32 19.62
CA ASP A 170 43.31 1.87 19.78
C ASP A 170 44.25 2.62 18.83
N GLY A 171 45.49 2.85 19.28
CA GLY A 171 46.56 3.32 18.41
C GLY A 171 46.94 2.27 17.36
N PHE A 172 47.40 2.71 16.19
CA PHE A 172 47.78 1.82 15.09
C PHE A 172 48.81 2.48 14.15
N THR A 173 49.50 1.66 13.37
CA THR A 173 50.42 2.11 12.32
C THR A 173 49.99 1.53 10.98
N GLN A 174 49.82 2.39 9.97
CA GLN A 174 49.48 1.95 8.62
C GLN A 174 50.71 1.34 7.94
N VAL A 175 50.53 0.20 7.27
CA VAL A 175 51.64 -0.54 6.62
C VAL A 175 51.74 -0.30 5.11
N THR A 176 50.75 0.38 4.51
CA THR A 176 50.80 0.80 3.11
C THR A 176 51.33 2.22 3.03
N ALA A 177 52.41 2.45 2.27
CA ALA A 177 53.04 3.75 2.16
C ALA A 177 52.06 4.85 1.67
N PRO A 178 52.12 6.09 2.21
CA PRO A 178 53.03 6.53 3.27
C PRO A 178 52.65 5.96 4.64
N ASN A 179 53.62 5.37 5.34
CA ASN A 179 53.40 4.81 6.67
C ASN A 179 53.08 5.95 7.64
N GLN A 180 51.94 5.85 8.32
CA GLN A 180 51.50 6.83 9.30
C GLN A 180 51.10 6.13 10.60
N THR A 181 51.56 6.67 11.72
CA THR A 181 51.21 6.20 13.07
C THR A 181 50.21 7.15 13.70
N PHE A 182 49.09 6.59 14.17
CA PHE A 182 48.04 7.31 14.85
C PHE A 182 47.95 6.82 16.29
N GLY A 183 47.86 7.76 17.25
CA GLY A 183 47.51 7.43 18.63
C GLY A 183 46.03 6.99 18.76
N PRO A 184 45.64 6.51 19.96
CA PRO A 184 44.24 6.30 20.31
C PRO A 184 43.36 7.51 19.94
N ASN A 185 42.22 7.25 19.30
CA ASN A 185 41.25 8.27 18.89
C ASN A 185 41.82 9.39 18.00
N ALA A 186 42.81 9.10 17.15
CA ALA A 186 43.45 10.11 16.29
C ALA A 186 43.23 9.89 14.78
N GLY A 187 42.70 8.75 14.33
CA GLY A 187 42.46 8.50 12.91
C GLY A 187 41.61 7.25 12.62
N TYR A 188 41.15 7.12 11.38
CA TYR A 188 40.41 5.94 10.92
C TYR A 188 41.38 4.79 10.64
N ARG A 189 41.13 3.63 11.24
CA ARG A 189 41.84 2.38 10.97
C ARG A 189 41.05 1.58 9.95
N ALA A 190 41.69 1.08 8.91
CA ALA A 190 41.02 0.32 7.87
C ALA A 190 40.42 -1.00 8.39
N ALA A 191 39.29 -1.43 7.80
CA ALA A 191 38.58 -2.64 8.19
C ALA A 191 39.39 -3.91 7.90
N ASN A 192 40.19 -3.93 6.83
CA ASN A 192 41.09 -5.05 6.57
C ASN A 192 42.11 -5.21 7.72
N VAL A 193 42.44 -6.45 8.06
CA VAL A 193 43.32 -6.82 9.18
C VAL A 193 44.79 -6.51 8.91
N ASP A 194 45.16 -6.24 7.66
CA ASP A 194 46.52 -5.92 7.26
C ASP A 194 46.96 -4.49 7.62
N ASP A 195 46.10 -3.68 8.25
CA ASP A 195 46.38 -2.29 8.63
C ASP A 195 46.83 -1.42 7.43
N ARG A 196 46.25 -1.66 6.25
CA ARG A 196 46.37 -0.76 5.10
C ARG A 196 45.85 0.65 5.38
N ALA A 197 46.14 1.57 4.46
CA ALA A 197 45.63 2.93 4.53
C ALA A 197 44.09 2.99 4.39
N TYR A 198 43.47 3.83 5.22
CA TYR A 198 42.06 4.21 5.08
C TYR A 198 41.85 5.07 3.81
N ALA A 199 40.72 4.91 3.14
CA ALA A 199 40.33 5.72 1.99
C ALA A 199 38.97 6.39 2.23
N SER A 200 38.85 7.70 1.98
CA SER A 200 37.57 8.42 2.04
C SER A 200 36.56 7.95 0.99
N THR A 201 37.04 7.40 -0.14
CA THR A 201 36.21 6.81 -1.20
C THR A 201 35.76 5.38 -0.89
N SER A 202 36.19 4.82 0.24
CA SER A 202 35.75 3.51 0.70
C SER A 202 34.24 3.48 0.96
N THR A 203 33.70 2.27 1.03
CA THR A 203 32.26 2.09 1.24
C THR A 203 31.94 1.29 2.49
N TRP A 204 30.80 1.61 3.08
CA TRP A 204 30.03 0.72 3.94
C TRP A 204 28.75 0.31 3.23
N ARG A 205 28.19 -0.83 3.61
CA ARG A 205 26.85 -1.25 3.19
C ARG A 205 26.04 -1.69 4.39
N PHE A 206 24.77 -1.34 4.36
CA PHE A 206 23.78 -1.72 5.35
C PHE A 206 22.69 -2.55 4.69
N ASP A 207 22.20 -3.53 5.44
CA ASP A 207 21.11 -4.39 5.04
C ASP A 207 20.35 -4.89 6.28
N SER A 208 19.13 -5.40 6.10
CA SER A 208 18.27 -5.96 7.15
C SER A 208 18.18 -5.05 8.39
N VAL A 209 17.98 -3.76 8.15
CA VAL A 209 17.93 -2.75 9.23
C VAL A 209 16.55 -2.79 9.87
N THR A 210 16.49 -2.96 11.19
CA THR A 210 15.25 -3.16 11.93
C THR A 210 15.24 -2.36 13.22
N LEU A 211 14.15 -1.64 13.49
CA LEU A 211 13.81 -1.14 14.82
C LEU A 211 12.76 -2.06 15.43
N ASN A 212 13.04 -2.58 16.63
CA ASN A 212 12.15 -3.48 17.36
C ASN A 212 11.67 -2.82 18.66
N GLY A 213 10.45 -3.14 19.09
CA GLY A 213 9.87 -2.66 20.35
C GLY A 213 8.52 -3.30 20.62
N THR A 214 7.78 -2.82 21.61
CA THR A 214 6.44 -3.31 21.94
C THR A 214 5.45 -2.18 21.74
N TYR A 215 4.34 -2.45 21.05
CA TYR A 215 3.26 -1.46 20.96
C TYR A 215 2.60 -1.26 22.32
N ASN A 216 2.59 -0.02 22.79
CA ASN A 216 1.85 0.40 23.96
C ASN A 216 0.40 0.63 23.58
N ASP A 217 -0.40 -0.41 23.73
CA ASP A 217 -1.81 -0.31 23.44
C ASP A 217 -2.50 0.68 24.38
N VAL A 218 -3.23 1.65 23.81
CA VAL A 218 -4.11 2.50 24.60
C VAL A 218 -5.27 1.65 25.05
N ALA A 219 -5.26 1.23 26.32
CA ALA A 219 -6.32 0.43 26.90
C ALA A 219 -7.69 1.12 26.71
N PHE A 220 -8.52 0.55 25.85
CA PHE A 220 -9.87 1.01 25.57
C PHE A 220 -10.78 -0.22 25.49
N SER A 221 -11.88 -0.20 26.25
CA SER A 221 -12.88 -1.26 26.23
C SER A 221 -14.11 -0.75 25.49
N PRO A 222 -14.35 -1.16 24.23
CA PRO A 222 -15.49 -0.67 23.45
C PRO A 222 -16.82 -1.03 24.11
N ALA A 223 -17.69 -0.04 24.28
CA ALA A 223 -19.10 -0.28 24.54
C ALA A 223 -19.81 -0.69 23.23
N ASN A 224 -20.93 -1.42 23.35
CA ASN A 224 -21.81 -1.70 22.23
C ASN A 224 -22.95 -0.69 22.24
N LEU A 225 -22.98 0.18 21.25
CA LEU A 225 -23.88 1.32 21.16
C LEU A 225 -24.81 1.20 19.94
N THR A 226 -26.10 1.46 20.14
CA THR A 226 -27.10 1.53 19.06
C THR A 226 -27.62 2.94 18.89
N TRP A 227 -27.64 3.47 17.67
CA TRP A 227 -28.14 4.80 17.37
C TRP A 227 -29.63 4.92 17.72
N ASN A 228 -29.98 5.96 18.48
CA ASN A 228 -31.31 6.22 19.03
C ASN A 228 -31.73 7.67 18.78
N SER A 229 -31.50 8.17 17.57
CA SER A 229 -31.94 9.51 17.20
C SER A 229 -32.46 9.51 15.77
N SER A 230 -33.41 10.39 15.47
CA SER A 230 -33.88 10.56 14.09
C SER A 230 -32.80 11.19 13.22
N SER A 231 -32.12 12.21 13.73
CA SER A 231 -30.93 12.83 13.15
C SER A 231 -30.12 13.41 14.30
N GLY A 232 -28.83 13.67 14.10
CA GLY A 232 -28.02 14.25 15.17
C GLY A 232 -26.52 14.20 14.91
N ASN A 233 -25.76 14.63 15.90
CA ASN A 233 -24.31 14.64 15.83
C ASN A 233 -23.74 13.32 16.34
N TRP A 234 -22.76 12.77 15.61
CA TRP A 234 -21.87 11.73 16.11
C TRP A 234 -20.53 12.37 16.46
N ASP A 235 -20.33 12.58 17.75
CA ASP A 235 -19.17 13.24 18.32
C ASP A 235 -18.70 12.52 19.59
N THR A 236 -17.59 13.00 20.15
CA THR A 236 -17.02 12.50 21.41
C THR A 236 -17.38 13.37 22.60
N ASN A 237 -18.41 14.23 22.48
CA ASN A 237 -18.86 15.08 23.57
C ASN A 237 -19.68 14.25 24.57
N GLY A 238 -19.17 14.08 25.79
CA GLY A 238 -19.82 13.28 26.84
C GLY A 238 -21.25 13.72 27.22
N THR A 239 -21.65 14.93 26.84
CA THR A 239 -23.01 15.44 27.05
C THR A 239 -23.98 15.06 25.93
N ASN A 240 -23.48 14.81 24.72
CA ASN A 240 -24.28 14.35 23.59
C ASN A 240 -24.48 12.83 23.70
N LYS A 241 -25.72 12.38 23.90
CA LYS A 241 -26.06 10.97 24.18
C LYS A 241 -27.08 10.38 23.19
N PRO A 242 -26.78 10.39 21.88
CA PRO A 242 -27.71 9.89 20.86
C PRO A 242 -27.73 8.36 20.76
N TRP A 243 -26.91 7.66 21.55
CA TRP A 243 -26.75 6.21 21.52
C TRP A 243 -27.45 5.54 22.70
N LEU A 244 -27.84 4.28 22.55
CA LEU A 244 -28.24 3.40 23.63
C LEU A 244 -27.17 2.34 23.85
N ASN A 245 -26.78 2.12 25.10
CA ASN A 245 -25.98 0.96 25.48
C ASN A 245 -26.86 -0.32 25.53
N PRO A 246 -26.31 -1.51 25.82
CA PRO A 246 -27.08 -2.76 25.85
C PRO A 246 -28.20 -2.80 26.91
N SER A 247 -28.13 -1.92 27.92
CA SER A 247 -29.16 -1.74 28.94
C SER A 247 -30.20 -0.67 28.56
N ALA A 248 -30.24 -0.24 27.29
CA ALA A 248 -31.13 0.80 26.76
C ALA A 248 -31.01 2.16 27.49
N VAL A 249 -29.82 2.51 27.97
CA VAL A 249 -29.55 3.82 28.58
C VAL A 249 -28.87 4.74 27.57
N ALA A 250 -29.37 5.98 27.47
CA ALA A 250 -28.76 7.03 26.65
C ALA A 250 -27.30 7.26 27.05
N SER A 251 -26.39 7.08 26.10
CA SER A 251 -24.95 7.02 26.30
C SER A 251 -24.21 7.87 25.26
N PRO A 252 -23.08 8.50 25.62
CA PRO A 252 -22.20 9.15 24.65
C PRO A 252 -21.39 8.11 23.88
N PHE A 253 -20.83 8.51 22.74
CA PHE A 253 -19.78 7.74 22.07
C PHE A 253 -18.41 8.14 22.62
N ALA A 254 -17.58 7.16 22.94
CA ALA A 254 -16.23 7.32 23.43
C ALA A 254 -15.21 6.78 22.44
N GLN A 255 -14.04 7.42 22.41
CA GLN A 255 -12.87 6.94 21.68
C GLN A 255 -11.57 7.40 22.36
N ALA A 256 -10.52 6.60 22.26
CA ALA A 256 -9.16 6.90 22.71
C ALA A 256 -8.14 6.15 21.84
N GLY A 257 -7.02 6.78 21.49
CA GLY A 257 -5.93 6.12 20.76
C GLY A 257 -6.33 5.53 19.39
N GLY A 258 -7.29 6.13 18.69
CA GLY A 258 -7.80 5.61 17.41
C GLY A 258 -8.76 4.42 17.53
N LYS A 259 -9.12 4.04 18.76
CA LYS A 259 -10.13 3.03 19.10
C LYS A 259 -11.36 3.70 19.67
N GLY A 260 -12.55 3.18 19.40
CA GLY A 260 -13.80 3.76 19.86
C GLY A 260 -14.87 2.71 20.08
N ASP A 261 -16.06 3.11 20.48
CA ASP A 261 -17.14 2.15 20.73
C ASP A 261 -17.54 1.37 19.46
N ASN A 262 -18.16 0.20 19.66
CA ASN A 262 -18.84 -0.52 18.60
C ASN A 262 -20.18 0.15 18.35
N VAL A 263 -20.44 0.65 17.14
CA VAL A 263 -21.66 1.39 16.84
C VAL A 263 -22.54 0.65 15.84
N ALA A 264 -23.84 0.65 16.11
CA ALA A 264 -24.86 0.06 15.27
C ALA A 264 -25.96 1.07 14.94
N PHE A 265 -26.26 1.24 13.65
CA PHE A 265 -27.43 1.95 13.16
C PHE A 265 -28.48 0.91 12.74
N ASN A 266 -29.44 0.61 13.63
CA ASN A 266 -30.45 -0.40 13.39
C ASN A 266 -31.79 0.23 12.99
N ASN A 267 -32.02 0.25 11.68
CA ASN A 267 -33.16 0.83 10.99
C ASN A 267 -33.51 2.25 11.48
N PRO A 268 -32.59 3.22 11.34
CA PRO A 268 -32.86 4.60 11.71
C PRO A 268 -34.03 5.17 10.90
N ALA A 269 -34.58 6.29 11.37
CA ALA A 269 -35.72 6.94 10.74
C ALA A 269 -35.45 7.23 9.24
N PRO A 270 -36.48 7.22 8.39
CA PRO A 270 -36.29 7.56 6.98
C PRO A 270 -35.67 8.95 6.80
N ASN A 271 -34.62 9.01 5.97
CA ASN A 271 -33.86 10.23 5.67
C ASN A 271 -33.10 10.82 6.87
N SER A 272 -32.77 9.99 7.87
CA SER A 272 -31.84 10.33 8.94
C SER A 272 -30.55 10.93 8.41
N VAL A 273 -30.09 12.00 9.06
CA VAL A 273 -28.78 12.61 8.82
C VAL A 273 -27.97 12.57 10.11
N VAL A 274 -26.80 11.96 10.03
CA VAL A 274 -25.84 11.88 11.13
C VAL A 274 -24.63 12.72 10.75
N THR A 275 -24.40 13.78 11.52
CA THR A 275 -23.29 14.71 11.31
C THR A 275 -22.13 14.30 12.20
N VAL A 276 -21.10 13.73 11.60
CA VAL A 276 -19.85 13.36 12.27
C VAL A 276 -19.08 14.63 12.63
N GLN A 277 -18.52 14.70 13.83
CA GLN A 277 -17.69 15.84 14.25
C GLN A 277 -16.54 16.12 13.27
N ALA A 278 -16.12 17.37 13.13
CA ALA A 278 -15.12 17.79 12.13
C ALA A 278 -13.78 17.03 12.24
N GLY A 279 -13.34 16.71 13.46
CA GLY A 279 -12.14 15.90 13.71
C GLY A 279 -12.28 14.42 13.38
N GLY A 280 -13.46 13.97 12.97
CA GLY A 280 -13.79 12.57 12.70
C GLY A 280 -14.02 11.73 13.95
N VAL A 281 -14.43 10.49 13.74
CA VAL A 281 -14.66 9.48 14.78
C VAL A 281 -14.00 8.16 14.38
N THR A 282 -13.50 7.39 15.34
CA THR A 282 -12.79 6.13 15.11
C THR A 282 -13.45 4.97 15.88
N PRO A 283 -14.68 4.56 15.52
CA PRO A 283 -15.35 3.43 16.16
C PRO A 283 -14.55 2.14 15.99
N ASN A 284 -14.63 1.23 16.97
CA ASN A 284 -14.04 -0.09 16.82
C ASN A 284 -14.77 -0.93 15.77
N SER A 285 -16.08 -0.71 15.56
CA SER A 285 -16.83 -1.26 14.43
C SER A 285 -18.01 -0.37 14.07
N THR A 286 -18.37 -0.30 12.79
CA THR A 286 -19.57 0.41 12.33
C THR A 286 -20.50 -0.53 11.59
N THR A 287 -21.66 -0.85 12.17
CA THR A 287 -22.70 -1.65 11.52
C THR A 287 -23.89 -0.76 11.16
N VAL A 288 -24.31 -0.78 9.91
CA VAL A 288 -25.48 -0.06 9.42
C VAL A 288 -26.46 -1.06 8.83
N THR A 289 -27.65 -1.17 9.40
CA THR A 289 -28.76 -1.93 8.83
C THR A 289 -29.91 -0.97 8.62
N ASN A 290 -30.16 -0.50 7.39
CA ASN A 290 -31.20 0.50 7.12
C ASN A 290 -32.16 0.03 6.02
N SER A 291 -33.44 0.34 6.16
CA SER A 291 -34.47 0.12 5.12
C SER A 291 -34.73 1.36 4.25
N ALA A 292 -34.45 2.56 4.78
CA ALA A 292 -34.62 3.84 4.10
C ALA A 292 -33.25 4.54 3.89
N THR A 293 -33.25 5.77 3.37
CA THR A 293 -31.99 6.54 3.22
C THR A 293 -31.44 6.96 4.60
N LEU A 294 -30.15 6.71 4.82
CA LEU A 294 -29.35 7.22 5.94
C LEU A 294 -28.16 7.99 5.37
N THR A 295 -27.87 9.19 5.87
CA THR A 295 -26.73 10.02 5.41
C THR A 295 -25.74 10.25 6.53
N PHE A 296 -24.46 9.96 6.26
CA PHE A 296 -23.34 10.40 7.07
C PHE A 296 -22.67 11.61 6.40
N THR A 297 -22.50 12.70 7.15
CA THR A 297 -21.87 13.96 6.73
C THR A 297 -20.96 14.52 7.81
N GLY A 298 -20.28 15.65 7.59
CA GLY A 298 -19.35 16.25 8.56
C GLY A 298 -17.90 15.77 8.42
N GLY A 299 -17.29 15.23 9.47
CA GLY A 299 -15.94 14.67 9.42
C GLY A 299 -15.86 13.24 8.88
N ALA A 300 -14.65 12.68 8.87
CA ALA A 300 -14.38 11.31 8.44
C ALA A 300 -14.76 10.28 9.52
N ILE A 301 -15.21 9.10 9.09
CA ILE A 301 -15.35 7.92 9.94
C ILE A 301 -14.16 7.00 9.67
N GLY A 302 -13.42 6.69 10.73
CA GLY A 302 -12.26 5.80 10.69
C GLY A 302 -12.48 4.53 11.50
N GLY A 303 -11.40 4.02 12.08
CA GLY A 303 -11.40 2.82 12.90
C GLY A 303 -11.09 1.54 12.10
N THR A 304 -10.67 0.52 12.85
CA THR A 304 -10.11 -0.72 12.31
C THR A 304 -11.13 -1.85 12.10
N GLY A 305 -12.37 -1.72 12.57
CA GLY A 305 -13.41 -2.74 12.33
C GLY A 305 -14.13 -2.63 11.00
N GLY A 306 -13.80 -1.63 10.18
CA GLY A 306 -14.47 -1.39 8.90
C GLY A 306 -15.96 -1.00 9.04
N LEU A 307 -16.61 -0.87 7.88
CA LEU A 307 -18.05 -0.62 7.75
C LEU A 307 -18.76 -1.90 7.33
N VAL A 308 -19.78 -2.34 8.07
CA VAL A 308 -20.71 -3.39 7.65
C VAL A 308 -22.04 -2.74 7.28
N LYS A 309 -22.41 -2.77 6.00
CA LYS A 309 -23.68 -2.27 5.48
C LYS A 309 -24.61 -3.44 5.12
N ASN A 310 -25.73 -3.49 5.81
CA ASN A 310 -26.84 -4.42 5.63
C ASN A 310 -28.14 -3.65 5.30
N GLY A 311 -29.20 -4.41 5.02
CA GLY A 311 -30.52 -3.85 4.72
C GLY A 311 -30.62 -3.26 3.30
N ILE A 312 -31.85 -3.16 2.82
CA ILE A 312 -32.15 -2.76 1.42
C ILE A 312 -32.03 -1.25 1.17
N GLY A 313 -31.94 -0.45 2.23
CA GLY A 313 -31.91 1.01 2.14
C GLY A 313 -30.59 1.56 1.58
N ARG A 314 -30.59 2.87 1.34
CA ARG A 314 -29.44 3.62 0.82
C ARG A 314 -28.62 4.24 1.96
N LEU A 315 -27.34 3.91 2.05
CA LEU A 315 -26.38 4.60 2.92
C LEU A 315 -25.58 5.61 2.09
N ILE A 316 -25.62 6.88 2.46
CA ILE A 316 -24.87 7.95 1.81
C ILE A 316 -23.66 8.30 2.68
N LEU A 317 -22.46 8.22 2.10
CA LEU A 317 -21.20 8.63 2.70
C LEU A 317 -20.74 9.92 2.01
N ALA A 318 -21.03 11.06 2.65
CA ALA A 318 -20.79 12.37 2.03
C ALA A 318 -19.31 12.79 2.01
N ASN A 319 -18.48 12.20 2.88
CA ASN A 319 -17.06 12.54 3.05
C ASN A 319 -16.15 11.37 2.70
N GLY A 320 -14.87 11.67 2.49
CA GLY A 320 -13.83 10.65 2.50
C GLY A 320 -13.69 10.07 3.91
N ASN A 321 -13.61 8.74 3.98
CA ASN A 321 -13.52 8.00 5.23
C ASN A 321 -12.15 7.31 5.33
N THR A 322 -11.82 6.81 6.53
CA THR A 322 -10.52 6.20 6.84
C THR A 322 -10.67 4.79 7.42
N PHE A 323 -11.74 4.08 7.05
CA PHE A 323 -11.88 2.65 7.35
C PHE A 323 -10.64 1.90 6.85
N THR A 324 -9.89 1.30 7.76
CA THR A 324 -8.60 0.67 7.47
C THR A 324 -8.52 -0.64 8.22
N SER A 325 -8.51 -1.77 7.51
CA SER A 325 -8.12 -3.02 8.12
C SER A 325 -7.86 -4.10 7.06
N ALA A 326 -6.86 -4.95 7.33
CA ALA A 326 -6.64 -6.18 6.57
C ALA A 326 -7.55 -7.32 7.07
N ASN A 327 -7.90 -7.32 8.37
CA ASN A 327 -8.53 -8.46 9.04
C ASN A 327 -10.07 -8.37 9.12
N SER A 328 -10.63 -7.16 8.95
CA SER A 328 -12.07 -6.85 9.01
C SER A 328 -12.43 -5.89 7.87
N PRO A 329 -12.48 -6.38 6.61
CA PRO A 329 -12.76 -5.52 5.45
C PRO A 329 -14.16 -4.90 5.57
N SER A 330 -14.30 -3.67 5.06
CA SER A 330 -15.64 -3.07 4.92
C SER A 330 -16.49 -3.98 4.02
N SER A 331 -17.67 -4.35 4.49
CA SER A 331 -18.56 -5.32 3.84
C SER A 331 -19.89 -4.67 3.50
N ILE A 332 -20.20 -4.58 2.21
CA ILE A 332 -21.47 -4.09 1.69
C ILE A 332 -22.30 -5.29 1.25
N ASN A 333 -23.20 -5.74 2.12
CA ASN A 333 -23.94 -6.99 1.99
C ASN A 333 -25.30 -6.81 1.28
N GLY A 334 -25.72 -5.58 1.02
CA GLY A 334 -26.97 -5.30 0.31
C GLY A 334 -27.40 -3.84 0.27
N GLY A 335 -28.42 -3.58 -0.55
CA GLY A 335 -28.99 -2.24 -0.74
C GLY A 335 -28.10 -1.34 -1.59
N VAL A 336 -28.10 -0.05 -1.27
CA VAL A 336 -27.30 0.96 -1.97
C VAL A 336 -26.28 1.58 -1.03
N VAL A 337 -25.04 1.70 -1.48
CA VAL A 337 -24.04 2.60 -0.89
C VAL A 337 -23.74 3.72 -1.88
N GLU A 338 -23.97 4.96 -1.47
CA GLU A 338 -23.72 6.15 -2.27
C GLU A 338 -22.51 6.89 -1.70
N THR A 339 -21.46 7.08 -2.50
CA THR A 339 -20.30 7.89 -2.12
C THR A 339 -20.33 9.22 -2.86
N ARG A 340 -19.86 10.29 -2.20
CA ARG A 340 -19.84 11.67 -2.74
C ARG A 340 -18.45 12.32 -2.71
N ALA A 341 -17.45 11.57 -2.30
CA ALA A 341 -16.08 12.05 -2.11
C ALA A 341 -15.08 10.91 -2.36
N ASN A 342 -13.82 11.29 -2.63
CA ASN A 342 -12.71 10.34 -2.74
C ASN A 342 -12.59 9.49 -1.47
N ASN A 343 -12.31 8.20 -1.64
CA ASN A 343 -12.15 7.23 -0.55
C ASN A 343 -13.36 7.19 0.40
N GLY A 344 -14.58 7.34 -0.14
CA GLY A 344 -15.80 7.24 0.67
C GLY A 344 -15.95 5.94 1.45
N LEU A 345 -15.34 4.83 0.99
CA LEU A 345 -15.34 3.53 1.68
C LEU A 345 -14.06 3.24 2.50
N GLY A 346 -13.16 4.22 2.64
CA GLY A 346 -11.90 4.06 3.36
C GLY A 346 -10.72 3.63 2.49
N GLY A 347 -9.66 3.13 3.12
CA GLY A 347 -8.44 2.66 2.45
C GLY A 347 -8.24 1.13 2.51
N GLY A 348 -8.96 0.40 3.37
CA GLY A 348 -8.89 -1.06 3.44
C GLY A 348 -9.56 -1.77 2.27
N THR A 349 -9.42 -3.10 2.16
CA THR A 349 -10.20 -3.89 1.20
C THR A 349 -11.70 -3.73 1.47
N VAL A 350 -12.49 -3.66 0.40
CA VAL A 350 -13.95 -3.60 0.47
C VAL A 350 -14.52 -4.86 -0.17
N SER A 351 -15.32 -5.62 0.58
CA SER A 351 -16.13 -6.71 0.04
C SER A 351 -17.53 -6.21 -0.31
N ILE A 352 -18.00 -6.48 -1.52
CA ILE A 352 -19.32 -6.07 -2.00
C ILE A 352 -20.02 -7.27 -2.62
N GLY A 353 -21.26 -7.52 -2.20
CA GLY A 353 -22.10 -8.56 -2.78
C GLY A 353 -23.58 -8.23 -2.66
N ASN A 354 -24.34 -8.49 -3.74
CA ASN A 354 -25.77 -8.22 -3.85
C ASN A 354 -26.14 -6.75 -3.57
N ALA A 355 -25.31 -5.81 -4.02
CA ALA A 355 -25.44 -4.39 -3.69
C ALA A 355 -25.17 -3.47 -4.89
N ILE A 356 -25.60 -2.21 -4.75
CA ILE A 356 -25.33 -1.13 -5.69
C ILE A 356 -24.35 -0.15 -5.04
N TRP A 357 -23.24 0.15 -5.72
CA TRP A 357 -22.39 1.28 -5.40
C TRP A 357 -22.69 2.43 -6.36
N THR A 358 -23.21 3.52 -5.83
CA THR A 358 -23.50 4.75 -6.55
C THR A 358 -22.44 5.83 -6.28
N SER A 359 -21.87 6.44 -7.32
CA SER A 359 -21.02 7.64 -7.20
C SER A 359 -21.76 8.87 -7.73
N THR A 360 -21.87 9.91 -6.89
CA THR A 360 -22.55 11.18 -7.23
C THR A 360 -21.68 12.42 -6.93
N THR A 361 -22.24 13.60 -7.16
CA THR A 361 -21.70 14.96 -6.89
C THR A 361 -20.45 15.39 -7.64
N THR A 362 -19.35 14.65 -7.54
CA THR A 362 -18.06 14.95 -8.19
C THR A 362 -17.39 13.66 -8.67
N ALA A 363 -16.37 13.77 -9.53
CA ALA A 363 -15.55 12.62 -9.89
C ALA A 363 -14.78 12.11 -8.65
N GLN A 364 -14.75 10.80 -8.47
CA GLN A 364 -14.24 10.13 -7.27
C GLN A 364 -13.14 9.12 -7.59
N THR A 365 -12.22 8.95 -6.66
CA THR A 365 -11.26 7.84 -6.62
C THR A 365 -11.49 6.97 -5.39
N ALA A 366 -11.30 5.66 -5.57
CA ALA A 366 -11.32 4.66 -4.51
C ALA A 366 -10.00 3.89 -4.54
N ASN A 367 -9.27 3.92 -3.43
CA ASN A 367 -8.01 3.21 -3.25
C ASN A 367 -8.19 1.82 -2.64
N ASN A 368 -9.41 1.28 -2.66
CA ASN A 368 -9.70 -0.05 -2.14
C ASN A 368 -9.43 -1.11 -3.22
N LEU A 369 -8.89 -2.27 -2.82
CA LEU A 369 -9.16 -3.49 -3.57
C LEU A 369 -10.64 -3.84 -3.34
N VAL A 370 -11.40 -4.06 -4.42
CA VAL A 370 -12.83 -4.36 -4.32
C VAL A 370 -13.07 -5.85 -4.59
N ASN A 371 -13.40 -6.59 -3.54
CA ASN A 371 -13.71 -8.02 -3.60
C ASN A 371 -15.20 -8.25 -3.87
N LEU A 372 -15.51 -8.84 -5.03
CA LEU A 372 -16.86 -9.10 -5.50
C LEU A 372 -17.35 -10.46 -4.96
N THR A 373 -18.01 -10.45 -3.81
CA THR A 373 -18.52 -11.66 -3.14
C THR A 373 -19.89 -12.11 -3.67
N GLY A 374 -20.54 -11.28 -4.48
CA GLY A 374 -21.77 -11.55 -5.20
C GLY A 374 -21.98 -10.52 -6.31
N PRO A 375 -23.13 -10.50 -7.02
CA PRO A 375 -23.42 -9.49 -8.03
C PRO A 375 -23.31 -8.05 -7.48
N VAL A 376 -22.65 -7.17 -8.23
CA VAL A 376 -22.45 -5.75 -7.87
C VAL A 376 -22.83 -4.87 -9.04
N THR A 377 -23.66 -3.85 -8.77
CA THR A 377 -23.92 -2.78 -9.74
C THR A 377 -23.12 -1.54 -9.37
N PHE A 378 -22.25 -1.08 -10.26
CA PHE A 378 -21.63 0.24 -10.20
C PHE A 378 -22.48 1.24 -10.98
N GLN A 379 -23.24 2.08 -10.26
CA GLN A 379 -24.00 3.19 -10.82
C GLN A 379 -23.13 4.45 -10.78
N THR A 380 -22.55 4.85 -11.91
CA THR A 380 -21.72 6.07 -11.95
C THR A 380 -22.50 7.24 -12.54
N ASP A 381 -23.11 8.05 -11.68
CA ASP A 381 -23.71 9.32 -12.10
C ASP A 381 -22.63 10.40 -12.26
N THR A 382 -21.58 10.30 -11.46
CA THR A 382 -20.27 10.93 -11.67
C THR A 382 -19.18 9.87 -11.76
N SER A 383 -18.04 10.21 -12.37
CA SER A 383 -16.99 9.23 -12.62
C SER A 383 -16.44 8.63 -11.32
N LEU A 384 -16.20 7.33 -11.31
CA LEU A 384 -15.55 6.58 -10.22
C LEU A 384 -14.33 5.87 -10.78
N THR A 385 -13.15 6.04 -10.16
CA THR A 385 -11.95 5.27 -10.52
C THR A 385 -11.53 4.38 -9.35
N ILE A 386 -11.39 3.08 -9.60
CA ILE A 386 -10.91 2.07 -8.63
C ILE A 386 -9.43 1.81 -8.91
N ASN A 387 -8.57 2.24 -7.99
CA ASN A 387 -7.12 2.24 -8.20
C ASN A 387 -6.44 0.91 -7.95
N ASN A 388 -6.98 0.08 -7.04
CA ASN A 388 -6.37 -1.19 -6.64
C ASN A 388 -7.06 -2.42 -7.25
N GLY A 389 -7.92 -2.22 -8.24
CA GLY A 389 -8.55 -3.29 -9.03
C GLY A 389 -9.71 -3.99 -8.33
N LEU A 390 -10.20 -5.06 -8.99
CA LEU A 390 -11.30 -5.90 -8.57
C LEU A 390 -10.82 -7.33 -8.28
N SER A 391 -11.50 -8.07 -7.41
CA SER A 391 -11.26 -9.50 -7.15
C SER A 391 -12.58 -10.26 -6.94
N GLY A 392 -12.54 -11.57 -6.75
CA GLY A 392 -13.72 -12.40 -6.47
C GLY A 392 -14.47 -12.87 -7.73
N SER A 393 -15.65 -13.48 -7.57
CA SER A 393 -16.38 -14.12 -8.67
C SER A 393 -17.74 -13.47 -8.96
N GLY A 394 -18.08 -12.37 -8.28
CA GLY A 394 -19.32 -11.64 -8.48
C GLY A 394 -19.44 -11.04 -9.89
N VAL A 395 -20.67 -11.03 -10.40
CA VAL A 395 -20.99 -10.35 -11.67
C VAL A 395 -20.89 -8.84 -11.47
N VAL A 396 -20.18 -8.15 -12.36
CA VAL A 396 -20.11 -6.69 -12.42
C VAL A 396 -21.19 -6.17 -13.36
N THR A 397 -22.02 -5.24 -12.92
CA THR A 397 -22.92 -4.47 -13.79
C THR A 397 -22.57 -3.00 -13.72
N LYS A 398 -22.33 -2.35 -14.86
CA LYS A 398 -22.03 -0.93 -14.96
C LYS A 398 -23.20 -0.18 -15.57
N THR A 399 -23.74 0.76 -14.81
CA THR A 399 -24.83 1.67 -15.18
C THR A 399 -24.39 3.13 -14.95
N GLY A 400 -25.28 4.08 -15.22
CA GLY A 400 -24.98 5.53 -15.11
C GLY A 400 -24.13 6.04 -16.27
N ALA A 401 -24.32 7.32 -16.62
CA ALA A 401 -23.75 7.92 -17.83
C ALA A 401 -22.23 8.18 -17.74
N ALA A 402 -21.68 8.28 -16.52
CA ALA A 402 -20.28 8.62 -16.31
C ALA A 402 -19.34 7.40 -16.47
N THR A 403 -18.04 7.63 -16.18
CA THR A 403 -16.98 6.63 -16.33
C THR A 403 -16.78 5.80 -15.07
N LEU A 404 -16.71 4.48 -15.20
CA LEU A 404 -16.06 3.59 -14.23
C LEU A 404 -14.63 3.30 -14.73
N GLY A 405 -13.62 3.86 -14.08
CA GLY A 405 -12.22 3.58 -14.34
C GLY A 405 -11.72 2.42 -13.48
N ILE A 406 -11.06 1.43 -14.06
CA ILE A 406 -10.35 0.38 -13.34
C ILE A 406 -8.87 0.53 -13.66
N ALA A 407 -8.09 0.99 -12.68
CA ALA A 407 -6.68 1.30 -12.86
C ALA A 407 -5.74 0.24 -12.29
N GLY A 408 -6.19 -0.52 -11.28
CA GLY A 408 -5.41 -1.63 -10.75
C GLY A 408 -5.52 -2.89 -11.62
N VAL A 409 -4.55 -3.80 -11.47
CA VAL A 409 -4.68 -5.16 -11.98
C VAL A 409 -5.76 -5.87 -11.18
N SER A 410 -6.71 -6.50 -11.88
CA SER A 410 -7.82 -7.21 -11.25
C SER A 410 -7.61 -8.73 -11.33
N SER A 411 -8.30 -9.46 -10.46
CA SER A 411 -8.35 -10.92 -10.39
C SER A 411 -9.79 -11.46 -10.37
N ASN A 412 -10.78 -10.59 -10.62
CA ASN A 412 -12.19 -10.99 -10.67
C ASN A 412 -12.44 -12.00 -11.78
N ALA A 413 -13.31 -12.99 -11.54
CA ALA A 413 -13.60 -14.07 -12.49
C ALA A 413 -15.06 -14.08 -13.00
N GLY A 414 -15.94 -13.24 -12.44
CA GLY A 414 -17.35 -13.17 -12.84
C GLY A 414 -17.59 -12.37 -14.14
N SER A 415 -18.77 -12.54 -14.74
CA SER A 415 -19.20 -11.79 -15.93
C SER A 415 -19.25 -10.27 -15.70
N ILE A 416 -19.07 -9.51 -16.77
CA ILE A 416 -19.08 -8.05 -16.78
C ILE A 416 -20.16 -7.57 -17.76
N ASN A 417 -21.14 -6.83 -17.25
CA ASN A 417 -22.26 -6.28 -18.01
C ASN A 417 -22.16 -4.75 -18.01
N LEU A 418 -21.86 -4.16 -19.16
CA LEU A 418 -21.81 -2.72 -19.36
C LEU A 418 -23.08 -2.29 -20.07
N THR A 419 -23.95 -1.57 -19.36
CA THR A 419 -25.28 -1.21 -19.89
C THR A 419 -25.45 0.29 -20.14
N ALA A 420 -24.57 1.14 -19.59
CA ALA A 420 -24.55 2.57 -19.85
C ALA A 420 -23.18 3.21 -19.54
N GLY A 421 -22.93 4.36 -20.17
CA GLY A 421 -21.74 5.16 -19.95
C GLY A 421 -20.45 4.46 -20.40
N THR A 422 -19.35 4.79 -19.73
CA THR A 422 -18.02 4.29 -20.10
C THR A 422 -17.43 3.42 -18.99
N THR A 423 -16.83 2.29 -19.36
CA THR A 423 -15.84 1.59 -18.52
C THR A 423 -14.47 1.83 -19.14
N ARG A 424 -13.52 2.33 -18.34
CA ARG A 424 -12.17 2.65 -18.80
C ARG A 424 -11.17 1.77 -18.06
N LEU A 425 -10.29 1.12 -18.80
CA LEU A 425 -9.23 0.25 -18.28
C LEU A 425 -7.89 0.96 -18.37
N ASP A 426 -7.27 1.29 -17.24
CA ASP A 426 -5.98 2.00 -17.24
C ASP A 426 -4.77 1.08 -17.05
N SER A 427 -5.02 -0.18 -16.68
CA SER A 427 -4.00 -1.24 -16.57
C SER A 427 -4.29 -2.41 -17.49
N MET A 428 -3.23 -3.07 -17.98
CA MET A 428 -3.34 -4.22 -18.87
C MET A 428 -4.06 -5.44 -18.25
N GLY A 429 -4.19 -5.48 -16.92
CA GLY A 429 -4.90 -6.53 -16.18
C GLY A 429 -6.25 -6.10 -15.57
N ALA A 430 -6.77 -4.92 -15.94
CA ALA A 430 -7.87 -4.28 -15.23
C ALA A 430 -9.22 -5.04 -15.23
N LEU A 431 -9.48 -5.91 -16.20
CA LEU A 431 -10.74 -6.69 -16.22
C LEU A 431 -10.68 -8.00 -15.42
N GLY A 432 -9.49 -8.41 -14.96
CA GLY A 432 -9.29 -9.63 -14.21
C GLY A 432 -9.67 -10.91 -14.96
N GLY A 433 -9.35 -12.06 -14.36
CA GLY A 433 -10.08 -13.29 -14.68
C GLY A 433 -9.67 -14.08 -15.91
N LEU A 434 -8.52 -13.82 -16.53
CA LEU A 434 -8.17 -14.49 -17.78
C LEU A 434 -6.84 -15.24 -17.87
N PHE A 435 -6.18 -15.42 -16.73
CA PHE A 435 -5.00 -16.29 -16.62
C PHE A 435 -5.20 -17.46 -15.67
N ALA A 436 -6.35 -17.54 -15.01
CA ALA A 436 -6.69 -18.69 -14.19
C ALA A 436 -7.22 -19.81 -15.12
N THR A 437 -6.34 -20.72 -15.49
CA THR A 437 -6.68 -22.00 -16.13
C THR A 437 -7.88 -22.64 -15.42
N GLY A 438 -9.05 -22.67 -16.06
CA GLY A 438 -10.22 -23.43 -15.57
C GLY A 438 -11.53 -22.67 -15.31
N VAL A 439 -11.60 -21.35 -15.53
CA VAL A 439 -12.90 -20.64 -15.48
C VAL A 439 -13.54 -20.64 -16.87
N THR A 440 -14.65 -21.36 -17.02
CA THR A 440 -15.46 -21.40 -18.25
C THR A 440 -16.84 -20.82 -17.96
N GLY A 441 -17.37 -19.96 -18.84
CA GLY A 441 -18.75 -19.46 -18.83
C GLY A 441 -18.93 -17.98 -18.46
N SER A 442 -17.85 -17.22 -18.20
CA SER A 442 -17.96 -15.77 -17.93
C SER A 442 -18.12 -14.99 -19.22
N THR A 443 -18.77 -13.84 -19.18
CA THR A 443 -19.06 -13.06 -20.41
C THR A 443 -18.78 -11.58 -20.21
N ILE A 444 -18.36 -10.89 -21.27
CA ILE A 444 -18.35 -9.43 -21.32
C ILE A 444 -19.48 -8.98 -22.25
N ASN A 445 -20.53 -8.41 -21.68
CA ASN A 445 -21.69 -7.91 -22.43
C ASN A 445 -21.64 -6.38 -22.44
N ILE A 446 -21.53 -5.80 -23.62
CA ILE A 446 -21.49 -4.35 -23.85
C ILE A 446 -22.76 -3.98 -24.61
N ASN A 447 -23.74 -3.42 -23.90
CA ASN A 447 -25.04 -3.05 -24.45
C ASN A 447 -25.27 -1.55 -24.26
N THR A 448 -25.36 -0.78 -25.34
CA THR A 448 -25.53 0.69 -25.28
C THR A 448 -24.50 1.40 -24.37
N ALA A 449 -23.28 0.85 -24.32
CA ALA A 449 -22.20 1.30 -23.45
C ALA A 449 -20.86 1.33 -24.20
N THR A 450 -19.85 1.94 -23.57
CA THR A 450 -18.51 2.05 -24.11
C THR A 450 -17.50 1.36 -23.20
N LEU A 451 -16.65 0.49 -23.77
CA LEU A 451 -15.44 -0.01 -23.14
C LEU A 451 -14.22 0.67 -23.75
N VAL A 452 -13.45 1.39 -22.95
CA VAL A 452 -12.21 2.08 -23.36
C VAL A 452 -11.01 1.36 -22.77
N MET A 453 -10.08 0.96 -23.62
CA MET A 453 -8.77 0.43 -23.24
C MET A 453 -7.73 1.54 -23.32
N ASN A 454 -7.23 1.99 -22.16
CA ASN A 454 -6.25 3.07 -21.98
C ASN A 454 -4.94 2.56 -21.35
N ALA A 455 -4.67 1.25 -21.48
CA ALA A 455 -3.67 0.56 -20.69
C ALA A 455 -2.26 1.19 -20.81
N THR A 456 -1.64 1.44 -19.65
CA THR A 456 -0.22 1.81 -19.51
C THR A 456 0.47 0.79 -18.59
N GLY A 457 1.66 0.28 -18.97
CA GLY A 457 2.53 -0.54 -18.09
C GLY A 457 2.57 -2.05 -18.34
N SER A 458 3.66 -2.69 -17.91
CA SER A 458 3.98 -4.10 -18.16
C SER A 458 3.24 -5.08 -17.26
N SER A 459 2.58 -6.08 -17.85
CA SER A 459 2.46 -7.38 -17.20
C SER A 459 3.84 -8.03 -17.20
N SER A 460 4.35 -8.42 -16.04
CA SER A 460 5.50 -9.33 -15.97
C SER A 460 5.12 -10.63 -16.69
N GLY A 461 5.48 -10.76 -17.97
CA GLY A 461 5.18 -11.95 -18.77
C GLY A 461 4.75 -11.73 -20.22
N GLY A 462 4.66 -10.49 -20.72
CA GLY A 462 4.40 -10.24 -22.16
C GLY A 462 2.95 -10.51 -22.59
N LEU A 463 1.98 -10.00 -21.83
CA LEU A 463 0.56 -10.25 -22.05
C LEU A 463 -0.17 -8.98 -22.45
N ASP A 464 -0.80 -9.01 -23.63
CA ASP A 464 -1.81 -8.09 -24.17
C ASP A 464 -3.00 -7.90 -23.21
N VAL A 465 -3.82 -6.85 -23.42
CA VAL A 465 -5.14 -6.78 -22.76
C VAL A 465 -5.98 -7.91 -23.32
N ARG A 466 -6.05 -9.04 -22.61
CA ARG A 466 -6.78 -10.25 -23.05
C ARG A 466 -8.18 -10.26 -22.44
N LEU A 467 -9.19 -10.40 -23.29
CA LEU A 467 -10.58 -10.76 -22.92
C LEU A 467 -10.85 -12.17 -23.46
N SER A 468 -11.20 -13.16 -22.62
CA SER A 468 -11.60 -14.51 -23.06
C SER A 468 -12.99 -14.86 -22.59
N ASP A 469 -13.53 -15.88 -23.27
CA ASP A 469 -14.92 -16.29 -23.33
C ASP A 469 -15.79 -15.32 -24.15
N ASN A 470 -17.12 -15.41 -24.05
CA ASN A 470 -18.03 -14.70 -24.95
C ASN A 470 -18.02 -13.20 -24.69
N VAL A 471 -17.77 -12.44 -25.77
CA VAL A 471 -17.91 -10.99 -25.79
C VAL A 471 -19.13 -10.66 -26.65
N THR A 472 -20.10 -9.96 -26.09
CA THR A 472 -21.28 -9.48 -26.83
C THR A 472 -21.20 -7.96 -26.94
N LEU A 473 -21.27 -7.44 -28.16
CA LEU A 473 -21.29 -6.02 -28.46
C LEU A 473 -22.61 -5.68 -29.18
N ASN A 474 -23.52 -5.02 -28.46
CA ASN A 474 -24.85 -4.65 -28.96
C ASN A 474 -25.08 -3.15 -28.83
N ASN A 475 -25.18 -2.43 -29.95
CA ASN A 475 -25.26 -0.96 -29.96
C ASN A 475 -24.19 -0.30 -29.09
N GLY A 476 -23.03 -0.93 -28.96
CA GLY A 476 -21.98 -0.54 -28.02
C GLY A 476 -20.70 -0.13 -28.73
N THR A 477 -19.75 0.39 -27.97
CA THR A 477 -18.43 0.76 -28.49
C THR A 477 -17.32 0.05 -27.71
N ILE A 478 -16.38 -0.55 -28.43
CA ILE A 478 -15.06 -0.88 -27.89
C ILE A 478 -14.07 0.08 -28.53
N SER A 479 -13.32 0.80 -27.70
CA SER A 479 -12.27 1.69 -28.18
C SER A 479 -10.95 1.46 -27.48
N ARG A 480 -9.87 1.67 -28.22
CA ARG A 480 -8.52 1.75 -27.67
C ARG A 480 -8.03 3.19 -27.82
N ASN A 481 -7.69 3.82 -26.70
CA ASN A 481 -7.13 5.17 -26.63
C ASN A 481 -5.76 5.05 -25.97
N GLN A 482 -4.69 4.86 -26.74
CA GLN A 482 -3.36 4.79 -26.15
C GLN A 482 -2.80 6.22 -25.98
N LEU A 483 -2.58 6.67 -24.74
CA LEU A 483 -2.16 8.05 -24.46
C LEU A 483 -0.64 8.25 -24.32
N THR A 484 0.19 7.23 -24.05
CA THR A 484 1.66 7.41 -23.92
C THR A 484 2.44 6.08 -24.03
N ALA A 485 3.72 6.14 -24.46
CA ALA A 485 4.63 4.99 -24.38
C ALA A 485 4.99 4.67 -22.91
N GLY A 486 5.21 3.41 -22.57
CA GLY A 486 5.72 3.03 -21.24
C GLY A 486 7.03 3.75 -20.92
N LEU A 487 7.27 4.07 -19.65
CA LEU A 487 8.55 4.65 -19.23
C LEU A 487 9.62 3.54 -19.19
N GLY A 488 10.64 3.62 -20.05
CA GLY A 488 11.78 2.69 -20.05
C GLY A 488 12.55 2.68 -21.39
N PRO A 489 13.78 2.11 -21.44
CA PRO A 489 14.61 2.07 -22.65
C PRO A 489 14.09 1.11 -23.74
N ASN A 490 13.01 0.37 -23.48
CA ASN A 490 12.36 -0.56 -24.41
C ASN A 490 10.86 -0.64 -24.08
N PRO A 491 10.07 0.41 -24.38
CA PRO A 491 8.63 0.36 -24.10
C PRO A 491 7.98 -0.64 -25.04
N THR A 492 7.60 -1.80 -24.52
CA THR A 492 6.66 -2.69 -25.22
C THR A 492 5.28 -2.06 -25.10
N ASN A 493 4.84 -1.41 -26.15
CA ASN A 493 3.43 -1.21 -26.45
C ASN A 493 2.78 -2.58 -26.63
N GLY A 494 2.01 -3.00 -25.63
CA GLY A 494 1.19 -4.19 -25.76
C GLY A 494 0.13 -3.99 -26.85
N ASP A 495 -0.09 -5.03 -27.66
CA ASP A 495 -1.30 -5.12 -28.45
C ASP A 495 -2.50 -5.21 -27.47
N SER A 496 -3.69 -4.87 -27.95
CA SER A 496 -4.93 -5.18 -27.21
C SER A 496 -5.62 -6.31 -27.95
N GLU A 497 -5.67 -7.50 -27.35
CA GLU A 497 -6.16 -8.70 -28.03
C GLU A 497 -7.43 -9.24 -27.38
N LEU A 498 -8.54 -9.21 -28.11
CA LEU A 498 -9.73 -10.00 -27.78
C LEU A 498 -9.44 -11.45 -28.21
N SER A 499 -9.21 -12.38 -27.28
CA SER A 499 -8.72 -13.72 -27.62
C SER A 499 -9.55 -14.84 -27.02
N SER A 500 -9.87 -15.84 -27.83
CA SER A 500 -10.40 -17.13 -27.35
C SER A 500 -9.28 -18.09 -26.92
N TYR A 501 -8.03 -17.64 -26.92
CA TYR A 501 -6.85 -18.43 -26.58
C TYR A 501 -6.24 -17.99 -25.24
N ALA A 502 -5.84 -18.96 -24.42
CA ALA A 502 -4.95 -18.75 -23.28
C ALA A 502 -3.78 -19.72 -23.38
N ASN A 503 -2.55 -19.20 -23.43
CA ASN A 503 -1.31 -20.00 -23.52
C ASN A 503 -1.34 -21.09 -24.61
N GLY A 504 -1.89 -20.77 -25.79
CA GLY A 504 -1.98 -21.70 -26.92
C GLY A 504 -3.13 -22.74 -26.83
N ILE A 505 -3.98 -22.66 -25.81
CA ILE A 505 -5.17 -23.51 -25.65
C ILE A 505 -6.42 -22.70 -26.02
N VAL A 506 -7.30 -23.27 -26.85
CA VAL A 506 -8.64 -22.71 -27.12
C VAL A 506 -9.47 -22.85 -25.85
N VAL A 507 -9.83 -21.73 -25.22
CA VAL A 507 -10.68 -21.69 -24.02
C VAL A 507 -12.17 -21.60 -24.40
N GLY A 508 -12.47 -21.34 -25.67
CA GLY A 508 -13.83 -21.10 -26.16
C GLY A 508 -14.21 -19.62 -26.12
N GLY A 509 -15.42 -19.31 -26.61
CA GLY A 509 -15.95 -17.95 -26.68
C GLY A 509 -16.17 -17.45 -28.11
N THR A 510 -17.22 -16.65 -28.31
CA THR A 510 -17.56 -15.97 -29.57
C THR A 510 -17.60 -14.46 -29.33
N PHE A 511 -17.09 -13.68 -30.27
CA PHE A 511 -17.35 -12.25 -30.34
C PHE A 511 -18.62 -12.00 -31.15
N THR A 512 -19.73 -11.71 -30.49
CA THR A 512 -21.00 -11.41 -31.15
C THR A 512 -21.18 -9.91 -31.30
N VAL A 513 -21.39 -9.43 -32.53
CA VAL A 513 -21.62 -8.02 -32.84
C VAL A 513 -23.02 -7.86 -33.43
N SER A 514 -23.83 -6.98 -32.83
CA SER A 514 -25.20 -6.68 -33.24
C SER A 514 -25.50 -5.19 -33.18
N GLY A 515 -26.49 -4.76 -33.96
CA GLY A 515 -26.95 -3.36 -33.99
C GLY A 515 -25.87 -2.38 -34.45
N ASN A 516 -26.01 -1.10 -34.05
CA ASN A 516 -25.08 -0.02 -34.40
C ASN A 516 -23.86 -0.04 -33.47
N SER A 517 -22.99 -1.03 -33.66
CA SER A 517 -21.82 -1.27 -32.83
C SER A 517 -20.53 -0.72 -33.48
N THR A 518 -19.63 -0.20 -32.65
CA THR A 518 -18.35 0.38 -33.09
C THR A 518 -17.17 -0.30 -32.43
N ILE A 519 -16.15 -0.59 -33.21
CA ILE A 519 -14.85 -1.08 -32.74
C ILE A 519 -13.81 -0.13 -33.34
N ALA A 520 -13.12 0.63 -32.49
CA ALA A 520 -12.23 1.70 -32.94
C ALA A 520 -10.86 1.64 -32.27
N ASN A 521 -9.81 1.70 -33.08
CA ASN A 521 -8.45 1.96 -32.60
C ASN A 521 -8.17 3.46 -32.75
N LEU A 522 -8.40 4.24 -31.69
CA LEU A 522 -8.18 5.68 -31.67
C LEU A 522 -6.77 5.99 -31.19
N GLU A 523 -5.78 5.49 -31.92
CA GLU A 523 -4.38 5.82 -31.67
C GLU A 523 -4.12 7.29 -32.04
N THR A 524 -3.77 8.11 -31.06
CA THR A 524 -3.29 9.48 -31.27
C THR A 524 -1.78 9.51 -31.06
N ARG A 525 -1.02 8.78 -31.89
CA ARG A 525 0.45 8.88 -31.91
C ARG A 525 0.89 9.81 -33.02
N THR A 526 1.77 10.76 -32.70
CA THR A 526 2.61 11.41 -33.71
C THR A 526 3.72 10.42 -34.08
N ALA A 527 3.73 9.90 -35.30
CA ALA A 527 4.75 8.96 -35.76
C ALA A 527 6.16 9.52 -35.46
N GLY A 528 7.00 8.70 -34.81
CA GLY A 528 8.39 9.05 -34.59
C GLY A 528 9.21 8.82 -35.85
N SER A 529 10.37 9.47 -35.99
CA SER A 529 11.30 9.27 -37.13
C SER A 529 11.84 7.83 -37.26
N SER A 530 11.54 6.93 -36.31
CA SER A 530 11.91 5.52 -36.31
C SER A 530 10.81 4.56 -36.79
N ASP A 531 9.61 5.04 -37.15
CA ASP A 531 8.54 4.19 -37.67
C ASP A 531 8.80 3.84 -39.15
N ILE A 532 9.48 2.72 -39.41
CA ILE A 532 9.76 2.22 -40.76
C ILE A 532 8.55 1.41 -41.25
N ALA A 533 7.94 1.79 -42.37
CA ALA A 533 6.90 0.98 -43.00
C ALA A 533 7.45 -0.42 -43.35
N GLY A 534 6.93 -1.46 -42.67
CA GLY A 534 7.29 -2.86 -42.92
C GLY A 534 8.46 -3.42 -42.08
N GLY A 535 9.03 -2.68 -41.14
CA GLY A 535 9.99 -3.19 -40.16
C GLY A 535 9.31 -3.49 -38.83
N GLY A 536 9.64 -4.61 -38.18
CA GLY A 536 9.02 -5.13 -36.95
C GLY A 536 9.19 -4.29 -35.67
N GLY A 537 8.90 -2.99 -35.73
CA GLY A 537 8.71 -2.11 -34.59
C GLY A 537 7.23 -2.10 -34.23
N SER A 538 6.90 -2.84 -33.18
CA SER A 538 5.66 -2.77 -32.42
C SER A 538 4.33 -2.58 -33.17
N ASN A 539 3.56 -3.66 -33.27
CA ASN A 539 2.16 -3.55 -33.66
C ASN A 539 1.41 -2.78 -32.56
N ASN A 540 0.67 -1.74 -32.95
CA ASN A 540 -0.29 -1.02 -32.10
C ASN A 540 -1.71 -1.44 -32.50
N ALA A 541 -1.93 -2.74 -32.61
CA ALA A 541 -3.18 -3.26 -33.13
C ALA A 541 -4.19 -3.49 -31.99
N MET A 542 -5.45 -3.22 -32.30
CA MET A 542 -6.54 -3.91 -31.61
C MET A 542 -6.83 -5.18 -32.42
N VAL A 543 -6.55 -6.34 -31.83
CA VAL A 543 -6.61 -7.64 -32.48
C VAL A 543 -7.81 -8.40 -31.95
N VAL A 544 -8.54 -9.09 -32.84
CA VAL A 544 -9.59 -10.05 -32.46
C VAL A 544 -9.18 -11.44 -32.92
N ARG A 545 -8.80 -12.31 -31.99
CA ARG A 545 -8.45 -13.72 -32.18
C ARG A 545 -9.50 -14.66 -31.59
N MET A 546 -10.72 -14.55 -32.09
CA MET A 546 -11.83 -15.44 -31.74
C MET A 546 -12.87 -15.50 -32.87
N PRO A 547 -13.74 -16.53 -32.91
CA PRO A 547 -14.87 -16.55 -33.83
C PRO A 547 -15.71 -15.28 -33.69
N VAL A 548 -15.99 -14.62 -34.81
CA VAL A 548 -16.82 -13.41 -34.84
C VAL A 548 -18.15 -13.75 -35.49
N LEU A 549 -19.23 -13.51 -34.77
CA LEU A 549 -20.60 -13.59 -35.28
C LEU A 549 -21.16 -12.18 -35.42
N VAL A 550 -21.38 -11.74 -36.64
CA VAL A 550 -22.09 -10.48 -36.91
C VAL A 550 -23.55 -10.82 -37.21
N THR A 551 -24.45 -10.49 -36.29
CA THR A 551 -25.89 -10.64 -36.53
C THR A 551 -26.40 -9.35 -37.17
N SER A 552 -27.02 -9.43 -38.34
CA SER A 552 -27.62 -8.27 -38.99
C SER A 552 -28.66 -7.63 -38.06
N GLY A 553 -28.45 -6.36 -37.71
CA GLY A 553 -29.46 -5.47 -37.14
C GLY A 553 -30.26 -4.81 -38.23
#